data_AF-A0A9D2EP35-F1
#
_entry.id   AF-A0A9D2EP35-F1
#
_cell.length_a   1.000
_cell.length_b   1.000
_cell.length_c   1.000
_cell.angle_alpha   90.00
_cell.angle_beta   90.00
_cell.angle_gamma   90.00
#
_symmetry.space_group_name_H-M   'P 1'
#
loop_
_entity.id
_entity.type
_entity.pdbx_description
1 polymer ?
#
loop_
_entity_poly.entity_id
_entity_poly.type
_entity_poly.pdbx_seq_one_letter_code
_entity_poly.pdbx_strand_id
1 'polypeptide(L)' 'MFKRMTRQEKERRAAQSELKDAMRELHANEVAFEEAQDPFYIEQLTYQHAALMCRCRALLRLLRAGGEDP' A
#
# COMPACT_ATOMS: atom_id res chain seq x y z
N MET A 1 29.47 15.01 -7.61
CA MET A 1 29.52 14.77 -6.16
C MET A 1 28.36 13.87 -5.79
N PHE A 2 28.60 12.60 -5.44
CA PHE A 2 27.52 11.68 -5.08
C PHE A 2 26.98 12.05 -3.69
N LYS A 3 25.79 12.63 -3.61
CA LYS A 3 25.11 12.83 -2.33
C LYS A 3 24.72 11.45 -1.79
N ARG A 4 25.26 11.08 -0.62
CA ARG A 4 24.82 9.88 0.10
C ARG A 4 23.37 10.10 0.52
N MET A 5 22.49 9.21 0.04
CA MET A 5 21.09 9.19 0.45
C MET A 5 21.00 8.98 1.96
N THR A 6 20.25 9.84 2.64
CA THR A 6 20.04 9.71 4.09
C THR A 6 19.23 8.46 4.40
N ARG A 7 19.28 8.00 5.65
CA ARG A 7 18.46 6.87 6.10
C ARG A 7 16.96 7.17 5.92
N GLN A 8 16.54 8.38 6.22
CA GLN A 8 15.15 8.85 6.05
C GLN A 8 14.73 8.82 4.58
N GLU A 9 15.58 9.23 3.64
CA GLU A 9 15.28 9.14 2.20
C GLU A 9 15.14 7.69 1.73
N LYS A 10 15.95 6.76 2.26
CA LYS A 10 15.83 5.32 1.98
C LYS A 10 14.51 4.77 2.46
N GLU A 11 14.15 5.06 3.72
CA GLU A 11 12.90 4.60 4.33
C GLU A 11 11.68 5.19 3.61
N ARG A 12 11.72 6.47 3.23
CA ARG A 12 10.68 7.13 2.43
C ARG A 12 10.53 6.47 1.06
N ARG A 13 11.63 6.16 0.38
CA ARG A 13 11.60 5.49 -0.93
C ARG A 13 11.06 4.06 -0.83
N ALA A 14 11.44 3.33 0.22
CA ALA A 14 10.91 2.00 0.50
C ALA A 14 9.39 2.04 0.72
N ALA A 15 8.91 2.96 1.55
CA ALA A 15 7.49 3.16 1.79
C ALA A 15 6.70 3.59 0.54
N GLN A 16 7.30 4.41 -0.34
CA GLN A 16 6.69 4.74 -1.65
C GLN A 16 6.57 3.52 -2.56
N SER A 17 7.62 2.68 -2.60
CA SER A 17 7.58 1.44 -3.37
C SER A 17 6.49 0.51 -2.83
N GLU A 18 6.47 0.32 -1.52
CA GLU A 18 5.50 -0.55 -0.86
C GLU A 18 4.06 -0.06 -1.06
N LEU A 19 3.83 1.26 -1.02
CA LEU A 19 2.51 1.83 -1.30
C LEU A 19 2.07 1.53 -2.74
N LYS A 20 2.98 1.65 -3.70
CA LYS A 20 2.68 1.34 -5.11
C LYS A 20 2.31 -0.13 -5.29
N ASP A 21 3.00 -1.02 -4.60
CA ASP A 21 2.73 -2.46 -4.65
C ASP A 21 1.38 -2.78 -3.97
N ALA A 22 1.13 -2.23 -2.78
CA ALA A 22 -0.15 -2.38 -2.09
C ALA A 22 -1.35 -1.84 -2.89
N MET A 23 -1.18 -0.73 -3.62
CA MET A 23 -2.22 -0.21 -4.52
C MET A 23 -2.46 -1.14 -5.73
N ARG A 24 -1.41 -1.79 -6.24
CA ARG A 24 -1.56 -2.79 -7.32
C ARG A 24 -2.28 -4.03 -6.81
N GLU A 25 -1.92 -4.52 -5.62
CA GLU A 25 -2.60 -5.64 -4.97
C GLU A 25 -4.08 -5.32 -4.72
N LEU A 26 -4.39 -4.10 -4.27
CA LEU A 26 -5.76 -3.64 -4.06
C LEU A 26 -6.56 -3.67 -5.36
N HIS A 27 -6.00 -3.14 -6.44
CA HIS A 27 -6.65 -3.16 -7.75
C HIS A 27 -6.87 -4.59 -8.27
N ALA A 28 -5.88 -5.47 -8.10
CA ALA A 28 -6.02 -6.88 -8.49
C ALA A 28 -7.11 -7.60 -7.66
N ASN A 29 -7.23 -7.27 -6.37
CA ASN A 29 -8.29 -7.79 -5.51
C ASN A 29 -9.68 -7.28 -5.94
N GLU A 30 -9.80 -6.02 -6.34
CA GLU A 30 -11.05 -5.45 -6.88
C GLU A 30 -11.47 -6.16 -8.17
N VAL A 31 -10.54 -6.39 -9.11
CA VAL A 31 -10.82 -7.15 -10.33
C VAL A 31 -11.25 -8.59 -10.01
N ALA A 32 -10.54 -9.27 -9.11
CA ALA A 32 -10.90 -10.62 -8.68
C ALA A 32 -12.29 -10.67 -8.02
N PHE A 33 -12.68 -9.61 -7.30
CA PHE A 33 -13.99 -9.51 -6.67
C PHE A 33 -15.12 -9.37 -7.70
N GLU A 34 -14.90 -8.59 -8.76
CA GLU A 34 -15.86 -8.46 -9.86
C GLU A 34 -16.10 -9.77 -10.61
N GLU A 35 -15.07 -10.62 -10.72
CA GLU A 35 -15.14 -11.92 -11.41
C GLU A 35 -15.60 -13.08 -10.50
N ALA A 36 -15.58 -12.90 -9.18
CA ALA A 36 -15.89 -13.95 -8.21
C ALA A 36 -17.38 -14.31 -8.21
N GLN A 37 -17.67 -15.61 -8.29
CA GLN A 37 -19.03 -16.16 -8.16
C GLN A 37 -19.21 -16.97 -6.86
N ASP A 38 -18.12 -17.46 -6.30
CA ASP A 38 -18.14 -18.27 -5.09
C ASP A 38 -18.31 -17.38 -3.84
N PRO A 39 -19.34 -17.59 -3.00
CA PRO A 39 -19.61 -16.73 -1.85
C PRO A 39 -18.48 -16.70 -0.82
N PHE A 40 -17.80 -17.82 -0.60
CA PHE A 40 -16.70 -17.89 0.36
C PHE A 40 -15.47 -17.13 -0.16
N TYR A 41 -15.20 -17.24 -1.46
CA TYR A 41 -14.15 -16.47 -2.10
C TYR A 41 -14.44 -14.95 -2.09
N ILE A 42 -15.70 -14.54 -2.30
CA ILE A 42 -16.13 -13.13 -2.15
C ILE A 42 -15.88 -12.63 -0.73
N GLU A 43 -16.22 -13.42 0.29
CA GLU A 43 -15.98 -13.07 1.69
C GLU A 43 -14.48 -12.91 1.97
N GLN A 44 -13.66 -13.86 1.49
CA GLN A 44 -12.21 -13.78 1.59
C GLN A 44 -11.67 -12.51 0.92
N LEU A 45 -12.11 -12.21 -0.30
CA LEU A 45 -11.69 -11.02 -1.05
C LEU A 45 -12.08 -9.73 -0.32
N THR A 46 -13.25 -9.70 0.34
CA THR A 46 -13.71 -8.57 1.16
C THR A 46 -12.76 -8.30 2.32
N TYR A 47 -12.34 -9.34 3.05
CA TYR A 47 -11.38 -9.19 4.14
C TYR A 47 -10.00 -8.77 3.64
N GLN A 48 -9.56 -9.33 2.51
CA GLN A 48 -8.30 -8.93 1.87
C GLN A 48 -8.33 -7.46 1.44
N HIS A 49 -9.43 -6.98 0.85
CA HIS A 49 -9.63 -5.58 0.49
C HIS A 49 -9.45 -4.66 1.70
N ALA A 50 -10.12 -4.98 2.82
CA ALA A 50 -10.02 -4.21 4.05
C ALA A 50 -8.57 -4.15 4.59
N ALA A 51 -7.86 -5.27 4.57
CA ALA A 51 -6.46 -5.34 4.98
C ALA A 51 -5.54 -4.48 4.09
N LEU A 52 -5.73 -4.55 2.77
CA LEU A 52 -4.98 -3.75 1.79
C LEU A 52 -5.25 -2.25 1.96
N MET A 53 -6.51 -1.86 2.17
CA MET A 53 -6.88 -0.48 2.47
C MET A 53 -6.23 0.03 3.75
N CYS A 54 -6.20 -0.79 4.81
CA CYS A 54 -5.50 -0.45 6.05
C CYS A 54 -4.00 -0.26 5.84
N ARG A 55 -3.35 -1.14 5.07
CA ARG A 55 -1.92 -1.05 4.72
C ARG A 55 -1.62 0.22 3.91
N CYS A 56 -2.41 0.51 2.88
CA CYS A 56 -2.30 1.76 2.10
C CYS A 56 -2.41 3.00 2.99
N ARG A 57 -3.38 3.04 3.91
CA ARG A 57 -3.55 4.15 4.86
C ARG A 57 -2.34 4.31 5.79
N ALA A 58 -1.78 3.21 6.30
CA ALA A 58 -0.60 3.25 7.17
C ALA A 58 0.63 3.82 6.42
N LEU A 59 0.87 3.36 5.19
CA LEU A 59 1.98 3.83 4.35
C LEU A 59 1.80 5.31 3.98
N LEU A 60 0.59 5.74 3.64
CA LEU A 60 0.29 7.15 3.38
C LEU A 60 0.56 8.04 4.60
N ARG A 61 0.23 7.58 5.82
CA ARG A 61 0.54 8.32 7.06
C ARG A 61 2.05 8.44 7.26
N LEU A 62 2.79 7.35 7.06
CA LEU A 62 4.26 7.36 7.18
C LEU A 62 4.91 8.31 6.17
N LEU A 63 4.42 8.33 4.94
CA LEU A 63 4.92 9.22 3.89
C LEU A 63 4.58 10.70 4.15
N ARG A 64 3.44 10.99 4.77
CA ARG A 64 3.06 12.35 5.18
C ARG A 64 3.88 12.84 6.38
N ALA A 65 4.05 12.00 7.40
CA ALA A 65 4.83 12.33 8.59
C ALA A 65 6.31 12.59 8.27
N GLY A 66 6.85 11.98 7.21
CA GLY A 66 8.21 12.25 6.73
C GLY A 66 8.35 13.51 5.86
N GLY A 67 7.28 14.29 5.65
CA GLY A 67 7.26 15.52 4.85
C GLY A 67 7.07 16.81 5.66
N GLU A 68 6.82 16.71 6.96
CA GLU A 68 6.86 17.85 7.89
C GLU A 68 8.28 17.95 8.48
N ASP A 69 9.14 18.73 7.83
CA ASP A 69 10.19 19.43 8.55
C ASP A 69 9.51 20.56 9.35
N PRO A 70 9.85 20.78 10.63
CA PRO A 70 9.29 21.88 11.43
C PRO A 70 9.57 23.28 10.84
#